data_AF-A0A847YVL5-F1
#
_entry.id   AF-A0A847YVL5-F1
#
_cell.length_a   1.000
_cell.length_b   1.000
_cell.length_c   1.000
_cell.angle_alpha   90.00
_cell.angle_beta   90.00
_cell.angle_gamma   90.00
#
_symmetry.space_group_name_H-M   'P 1'
#
loop_
_entity.id
_entity.type
_entity.pdbx_description
1 polymer ?
#
loop_
_entity_poly.entity_id
_entity_poly.type
_entity_poly.pdbx_seq_one_letter_code
_entity_poly.pdbx_strand_id
1 'polypeptide(L)'
;MTTPSPPDPILDLLQQPEYQGICLRIRQFMRDYAELNRLCDGYESSDRDILLAVVLTIDDINMTPPMITRTIKQMLDGGWAPLIVVGAVLWLLRSLYLHYTRNDIPFNDGGLMTNGLSAKAPAIQAWIDRVAPLYENQKKNAKIAANLAGMMAITPSGVPSEFSLVHGLGRTWQ
;
A
#
# COMPACT_ATOMS: atom_id res chain seq x y z
N MET A 1 -34.70 -17.39 -13.68
CA MET A 1 -33.46 -17.19 -14.45
C MET A 1 -32.81 -15.92 -13.97
N THR A 2 -31.82 -16.01 -13.08
CA THR A 2 -30.98 -14.87 -12.71
C THR A 2 -30.02 -14.62 -13.86
N THR A 3 -30.01 -13.41 -14.41
CA THR A 3 -29.00 -13.03 -15.41
C THR A 3 -27.60 -13.21 -14.81
N PRO A 4 -26.61 -13.73 -15.56
CA PRO A 4 -25.25 -13.83 -15.05
C PRO A 4 -24.78 -12.44 -14.62
N SER A 5 -24.28 -12.35 -13.39
CA SER A 5 -23.66 -11.12 -12.88
C SER A 5 -22.55 -10.70 -13.84
N PRO A 6 -22.39 -9.39 -14.13
CA PRO A 6 -21.25 -8.92 -14.90
C PRO A 6 -19.93 -9.36 -14.22
N PRO A 7 -18.88 -9.66 -15.02
CA PRO A 7 -17.58 -10.01 -14.48
C PRO A 7 -17.03 -8.84 -13.66
N ASP A 8 -16.63 -9.11 -12.42
CA ASP A 8 -16.05 -8.13 -11.52
C ASP A 8 -14.57 -7.92 -11.91
N PRO A 9 -14.19 -6.75 -12.48
CA PRO A 9 -12.85 -6.56 -13.07
C PRO A 9 -11.71 -6.64 -12.03
N ILE A 10 -12.03 -6.44 -10.75
CA ILE A 10 -11.09 -6.57 -9.63
C ILE A 10 -10.77 -8.05 -9.37
N LEU A 11 -11.75 -8.94 -9.49
CA LEU A 11 -11.54 -10.37 -9.26
C LEU A 11 -10.75 -11.01 -10.40
N ASP A 12 -10.83 -10.47 -11.61
CA ASP A 12 -9.98 -10.91 -12.72
C ASP A 12 -8.48 -10.70 -12.42
N LEU A 13 -8.12 -9.72 -11.57
CA LEU A 13 -6.74 -9.53 -11.13
C LEU A 13 -6.24 -10.69 -10.27
N LEU A 14 -7.11 -11.44 -9.57
CA LEU A 14 -6.68 -12.64 -8.84
C LEU A 14 -6.16 -13.73 -9.77
N GLN A 15 -6.46 -13.71 -11.06
CA GLN A 15 -5.91 -14.71 -11.98
C GLN A 15 -4.40 -14.49 -12.19
N GLN A 16 -3.87 -13.32 -11.85
CA GLN A 16 -2.46 -12.99 -11.98
C GLN A 16 -1.67 -13.42 -10.73
N PRO A 17 -0.55 -14.16 -10.88
CA PRO A 17 0.18 -14.73 -9.76
C PRO A 17 0.78 -13.69 -8.81
N GLU A 18 1.10 -12.49 -9.32
CA GLU A 18 1.64 -11.38 -8.54
C GLU A 18 0.63 -10.89 -7.50
N TYR A 19 -0.64 -10.78 -7.90
CA TYR A 19 -1.73 -10.35 -7.03
C TYR A 19 -2.09 -11.44 -6.00
N GLN A 20 -2.13 -12.71 -6.40
CA GLN A 20 -2.33 -13.81 -5.45
C GLN A 20 -1.23 -13.83 -4.37
N GLY A 21 0.04 -13.72 -4.80
CA GLY A 21 1.18 -13.74 -3.91
C GLY A 21 1.17 -12.57 -2.90
N ILE A 22 0.80 -11.36 -3.34
CA ILE A 22 0.74 -10.22 -2.43
C ILE A 22 -0.45 -10.31 -1.46
N CYS A 23 -1.61 -10.79 -1.92
CA CYS A 23 -2.80 -10.97 -1.08
C CYS A 23 -2.52 -11.96 0.06
N LEU A 24 -1.86 -13.09 -0.25
CA LEU A 24 -1.44 -14.05 0.78
C LEU A 24 -0.47 -13.42 1.78
N ARG A 25 0.49 -12.60 1.34
CA ARG A 25 1.42 -11.90 2.24
C ARG A 25 0.69 -10.91 3.16
N ILE A 26 -0.28 -10.16 2.63
CA ILE A 26 -1.10 -9.23 3.44
C ILE A 26 -1.93 -10.00 4.47
N ARG A 27 -2.58 -11.09 4.04
CA ARG A 27 -3.34 -11.97 4.92
C ARG A 27 -2.48 -12.54 6.06
N GLN A 28 -1.26 -13.01 5.73
CA GLN A 28 -0.28 -13.47 6.73
C GLN A 28 0.18 -12.35 7.67
N PHE A 29 0.42 -11.15 7.13
CA PHE A 29 0.84 -9.99 7.92
C PHE A 29 -0.22 -9.57 8.94
N MET A 30 -1.49 -9.56 8.53
CA MET A 30 -2.63 -9.26 9.41
C MET A 30 -3.01 -10.44 10.32
N ARG A 31 -2.47 -11.63 10.07
CA ARG A 31 -2.89 -12.89 10.71
C ARG A 31 -4.39 -13.18 10.51
N ASP A 32 -4.90 -12.83 9.34
CA ASP A 32 -6.31 -13.05 8.97
C ASP A 32 -6.51 -14.50 8.50
N TYR A 33 -6.56 -15.41 9.47
CA TYR A 33 -6.78 -16.85 9.27
C TYR A 33 -8.13 -17.27 9.85
N ALA A 34 -8.80 -18.21 9.16
CA ALA A 34 -10.06 -18.79 9.62
C ALA A 34 -9.98 -19.37 11.04
N GLU A 35 -8.83 -19.93 11.42
CA GLU A 35 -8.62 -20.51 12.75
C GLU A 35 -8.61 -19.47 13.88
N LEU A 36 -8.17 -18.24 13.58
CA LEU A 36 -8.08 -17.14 14.53
C LEU A 36 -9.38 -16.32 14.60
N ASN A 37 -10.16 -16.30 13.53
CA ASN A 37 -11.39 -15.53 13.41
C ASN A 37 -12.63 -16.36 13.76
N ARG A 38 -12.70 -16.90 14.97
CA ARG A 38 -13.83 -17.75 15.38
C ARG A 38 -15.19 -17.03 15.41
N LEU A 39 -15.18 -15.71 15.47
CA LEU A 39 -16.39 -14.86 15.54
C LEU A 39 -16.85 -14.36 14.17
N CYS A 40 -15.97 -14.40 13.16
CA CYS A 40 -16.24 -13.97 11.80
C CYS A 40 -15.99 -15.19 10.91
N ASP A 41 -17.06 -15.90 10.54
CA ASP A 41 -17.07 -17.22 9.91
C ASP A 41 -16.12 -17.31 8.68
N GLY A 42 -14.83 -17.57 8.94
CA GLY A 42 -13.74 -17.49 7.95
C GLY A 42 -12.85 -16.26 8.10
N TYR A 43 -12.91 -15.33 7.16
CA TYR A 43 -11.95 -14.24 7.02
C TYR A 43 -12.56 -12.89 7.37
N GLU A 44 -11.81 -12.01 8.03
CA GLU A 44 -12.27 -10.66 8.37
C GLU A 44 -12.29 -9.76 7.13
N SER A 45 -11.33 -9.94 6.21
CA SER A 45 -11.29 -9.23 4.92
C SER A 45 -11.42 -10.20 3.75
N SER A 46 -12.34 -9.90 2.83
CA SER A 46 -12.49 -10.69 1.60
C SER A 46 -11.30 -10.45 0.67
N ASP A 47 -11.01 -11.42 -0.22
CA ASP A 47 -9.94 -11.25 -1.21
C ASP A 47 -10.18 -10.03 -2.11
N ARG A 48 -11.45 -9.70 -2.38
CA ARG A 48 -11.85 -8.49 -3.11
C ARG A 48 -11.40 -7.22 -2.39
N ASP A 49 -11.60 -7.14 -1.08
CA ASP A 49 -11.24 -5.97 -0.29
C ASP A 49 -9.72 -5.80 -0.24
N ILE A 50 -8.99 -6.90 -0.09
CA ILE A 50 -7.52 -6.90 -0.08
C ILE A 50 -6.99 -6.43 -1.45
N LEU A 51 -7.55 -6.91 -2.56
CA LEU A 51 -7.15 -6.46 -3.90
C LEU A 51 -7.44 -4.99 -4.12
N LEU A 52 -8.62 -4.53 -3.73
CA LEU A 52 -8.97 -3.11 -3.84
C LEU A 52 -7.97 -2.25 -3.08
N ALA A 53 -7.60 -2.66 -1.87
CA ALA A 53 -6.57 -1.97 -1.08
C ALA A 53 -5.19 -1.99 -1.76
N VAL A 54 -4.80 -3.10 -2.41
CA VAL A 54 -3.56 -3.20 -3.19
C VAL A 54 -3.58 -2.24 -4.38
N VAL A 55 -4.67 -2.20 -5.15
CA VAL A 55 -4.82 -1.30 -6.30
C VAL A 55 -4.73 0.16 -5.85
N LEU A 56 -5.48 0.54 -4.81
CA LEU A 56 -5.41 1.90 -4.23
C LEU A 56 -4.01 2.26 -3.73
N THR A 57 -3.25 1.29 -3.21
CA THR A 57 -1.86 1.50 -2.80
C THR A 57 -0.95 1.75 -4.00
N ILE A 58 -1.08 0.96 -5.05
CA ILE A 58 -0.29 1.12 -6.28
C ILE A 58 -0.58 2.48 -6.92
N ASP A 59 -1.87 2.86 -6.99
CA ASP A 59 -2.29 4.15 -7.51
C ASP A 59 -1.74 5.31 -6.67
N ASP A 60 -1.83 5.23 -5.34
CA ASP A 60 -1.25 6.23 -4.45
C ASP A 60 0.27 6.37 -4.62
N ILE A 61 1.00 5.25 -4.73
CA ILE A 61 2.43 5.25 -5.00
C ILE A 61 2.69 5.92 -6.36
N ASN A 62 1.96 5.56 -7.41
CA ASN A 62 2.16 6.09 -8.76
C ASN A 62 1.86 7.60 -8.84
N MET A 63 0.82 8.07 -8.15
CA MET A 63 0.34 9.45 -8.17
C MET A 63 1.13 10.39 -7.24
N THR A 64 1.77 9.88 -6.20
CA THR A 64 2.62 10.68 -5.31
C THR A 64 3.83 11.23 -6.08
N PRO A 65 4.21 12.51 -6.00
CA PRO A 65 5.41 13.00 -6.68
C PRO A 65 6.73 12.33 -6.21
N PRO A 66 7.71 12.07 -7.11
CA PRO A 66 7.61 12.17 -8.57
C PRO A 66 6.68 11.09 -9.13
N MET A 67 5.80 11.50 -10.05
CA MET A 67 4.83 10.58 -10.67
C MET A 67 5.56 9.50 -11.44
N ILE A 68 5.15 8.26 -11.23
CA ILE A 68 5.71 7.08 -11.90
C ILE A 68 4.56 6.21 -12.38
N THR A 69 4.82 5.37 -13.38
CA THR A 69 3.85 4.39 -13.86
C THR A 69 4.48 3.01 -13.71
N ARG A 70 4.38 2.44 -12.51
CA ARG A 70 4.86 1.08 -12.24
C ARG A 70 3.70 0.11 -12.09
N THR A 71 3.84 -1.04 -12.72
CA THR A 71 2.94 -2.18 -12.50
C THR A 71 3.30 -2.89 -11.21
N ILE A 72 2.37 -3.68 -10.66
CA ILE A 72 2.65 -4.50 -9.47
C ILE A 72 3.89 -5.37 -9.65
N LYS A 73 4.05 -5.98 -10.83
CA LYS A 73 5.19 -6.83 -11.15
C LYS A 73 6.52 -6.08 -11.02
N GLN A 74 6.60 -4.89 -11.62
CA GLN A 74 7.80 -4.05 -11.54
C GLN A 74 8.11 -3.60 -10.10
N MET A 75 7.08 -3.35 -9.30
CA MET A 75 7.25 -3.01 -7.89
C MET A 75 7.76 -4.21 -7.08
N LEU A 76 7.22 -5.41 -7.32
CA LEU A 76 7.68 -6.64 -6.65
C LEU A 76 9.11 -7.01 -7.03
N ASP A 77 9.44 -6.95 -8.33
CA ASP A 77 10.80 -7.19 -8.83
C ASP A 77 11.81 -6.18 -8.25
N GLY A 78 11.35 -4.93 -8.03
CA GLY A 78 12.14 -3.87 -7.40
C GLY A 78 12.22 -3.93 -5.87
N GLY A 79 11.68 -4.97 -5.23
CA GLY A 79 11.74 -5.14 -3.78
C GLY A 79 10.75 -4.29 -2.96
N TRP A 80 9.70 -3.74 -3.59
CA TRP A 80 8.74 -2.84 -2.93
C TRP A 80 7.61 -3.59 -2.22
N ALA A 81 7.69 -4.92 -2.11
CA ALA A 81 6.66 -5.73 -1.47
C ALA A 81 6.32 -5.27 -0.02
N PRO A 82 7.28 -4.94 0.86
CA PRO A 82 6.96 -4.46 2.21
C PRO A 82 6.16 -3.15 2.21
N LEU A 83 6.48 -2.23 1.28
CA LEU A 83 5.76 -0.98 1.12
C LEU A 83 4.30 -1.21 0.71
N ILE A 84 4.08 -2.11 -0.26
CA ILE A 84 2.74 -2.47 -0.72
C ILE A 84 1.93 -3.11 0.40
N VAL A 85 2.53 -4.00 1.19
CA VAL A 85 1.84 -4.65 2.32
C VAL A 85 1.38 -3.61 3.34
N VAL A 86 2.26 -2.69 3.76
CA VAL A 86 1.91 -1.66 4.74
C VAL A 86 0.84 -0.70 4.20
N GLY A 87 0.95 -0.30 2.92
CA GLY A 87 -0.04 0.58 2.28
C GLY A 87 -1.41 -0.08 2.16
N ALA A 88 -1.47 -1.36 1.76
CA ALA A 88 -2.72 -2.09 1.63
C ALA A 88 -3.40 -2.26 2.99
N VAL A 89 -2.65 -2.57 4.05
CA VAL A 89 -3.18 -2.66 5.42
C VAL A 89 -3.74 -1.30 5.88
N LEU A 90 -3.06 -0.19 5.56
CA LEU A 90 -3.57 1.15 5.87
C LEU A 90 -4.92 1.42 5.19
N TRP A 91 -5.08 1.04 3.93
CA TRP A 91 -6.35 1.15 3.20
C TRP A 91 -7.44 0.25 3.77
N LEU A 92 -7.11 -0.99 4.16
CA LEU A 92 -8.04 -1.90 4.82
C LEU A 92 -8.53 -1.34 6.16
N LEU A 93 -7.64 -0.82 6.99
CA LEU A 93 -8.01 -0.19 8.26
C LEU A 93 -8.91 1.02 8.07
N ARG A 94 -8.63 1.87 7.06
CA ARG A 94 -9.48 3.02 6.72
C ARG A 94 -10.87 2.59 6.25
N SER A 95 -10.94 1.56 5.40
CA SER A 95 -12.20 0.96 4.96
C SER A 95 -13.03 0.45 6.14
N LEU A 96 -12.40 -0.28 7.05
CA LEU A 96 -13.05 -0.82 8.25
C LEU A 96 -13.54 0.29 9.18
N TYR A 97 -12.73 1.35 9.38
CA TYR A 97 -13.14 2.53 10.15
C TYR A 97 -14.36 3.22 9.53
N LEU A 98 -14.39 3.37 8.20
CA LEU A 98 -15.54 3.93 7.49
C LEU A 98 -16.79 3.04 7.65
N HIS A 99 -16.63 1.72 7.64
CA HIS A 99 -17.74 0.80 7.87
C HIS A 99 -18.37 1.00 9.25
N TYR A 100 -17.55 1.08 10.31
CA TYR A 100 -18.06 1.29 11.66
C TYR A 100 -18.76 2.64 11.82
N THR A 101 -18.13 3.72 11.34
CA THR A 101 -18.70 5.07 11.43
C THR A 101 -19.98 5.23 10.62
N ARG A 102 -20.11 4.54 9.49
CA ARG A 102 -21.35 4.55 8.68
C ARG A 102 -22.50 3.80 9.35
N ASN A 103 -22.21 2.69 10.03
CA ASN A 103 -23.24 1.86 10.65
C ASN A 103 -23.65 2.36 12.04
N ASP A 104 -22.88 3.29 12.60
CA ASP A 104 -23.10 3.82 13.94
C ASP A 104 -23.81 5.18 13.87
N ILE A 105 -25.13 5.13 13.79
CA ILE A 105 -25.97 6.32 13.88
C ILE A 105 -26.30 6.52 15.36
N PRO A 106 -25.77 7.56 16.04
CA PRO A 106 -26.08 7.80 17.44
C PRO A 106 -27.58 8.06 17.58
N PHE A 107 -28.28 7.14 18.24
CA PHE A 107 -29.69 7.25 18.54
C PHE A 107 -29.85 7.51 20.04
N ASN A 108 -30.60 8.55 20.39
CA ASN A 108 -30.92 8.90 21.77
C ASN A 108 -32.40 8.64 22.00
N ASP A 109 -32.72 7.65 22.83
CA ASP A 109 -34.08 7.37 23.28
C ASP A 109 -34.14 7.48 24.81
N GLY A 110 -34.97 8.41 25.29
CA GLY A 110 -35.25 8.56 26.71
C GLY A 110 -34.06 8.85 27.63
N GLY A 111 -32.94 9.38 27.11
CA GLY A 111 -31.75 9.68 27.92
C GLY A 111 -30.78 8.50 28.09
N LEU A 112 -31.09 7.35 27.50
CA LEU A 112 -30.14 6.25 27.34
C LEU A 112 -29.46 6.42 25.97
N MET A 113 -28.25 6.98 25.99
CA MET A 113 -27.35 6.89 24.85
C MET A 113 -26.88 5.44 24.77
N THR A 114 -27.39 4.64 23.84
CA THR A 114 -26.69 3.41 23.46
C THR A 114 -25.37 3.85 22.86
N ASN A 115 -24.27 3.43 23.47
CA ASN A 115 -22.97 4.06 23.25
C ASN A 115 -22.54 3.87 21.79
N GLY A 116 -22.80 4.91 20.99
CA GLY A 116 -22.46 5.03 19.58
C GLY A 116 -20.97 5.21 19.41
N LEU A 117 -20.28 4.08 19.44
CA LEU A 117 -19.09 3.76 18.65
C LEU A 117 -18.81 2.28 18.93
N SER A 118 -18.66 1.47 17.88
CA SER A 118 -18.06 0.14 18.03
C SER A 118 -16.79 0.31 18.87
N ALA A 119 -16.66 -0.42 19.98
CA ALA A 119 -15.54 -0.27 20.93
C ALA A 119 -14.15 -0.42 20.26
N LYS A 120 -14.12 -0.98 19.04
CA LYS A 120 -12.93 -1.14 18.21
C LYS A 120 -12.53 0.10 17.39
N ALA A 121 -13.45 1.03 17.10
CA ALA A 121 -13.18 2.18 16.25
C ALA A 121 -12.06 3.10 16.77
N PRO A 122 -11.97 3.44 18.08
CA PRO A 122 -10.86 4.24 18.60
C PRO A 122 -9.51 3.51 18.47
N ALA A 123 -9.50 2.19 18.66
CA ALA A 123 -8.29 1.38 18.51
C ALA A 123 -7.80 1.35 17.06
N ILE A 124 -8.73 1.23 16.10
CA ILE A 124 -8.42 1.26 14.66
C ILE A 124 -7.85 2.64 14.27
N GLN A 125 -8.47 3.73 14.72
CA GLN A 125 -7.98 5.08 14.46
C GLN A 125 -6.54 5.27 14.99
N ALA A 126 -6.28 4.81 16.22
CA ALA A 126 -4.94 4.87 16.80
C ALA A 126 -3.89 4.05 16.02
N TRP A 127 -4.28 3.00 15.30
CA TRP A 127 -3.40 2.28 14.39
C TRP A 127 -3.20 3.03 13.06
N ILE A 128 -4.26 3.61 12.49
CA ILE A 128 -4.17 4.44 11.28
C ILE A 128 -3.18 5.58 11.50
N ASP A 129 -3.28 6.30 12.62
CA ASP A 129 -2.43 7.45 12.94
C ASP A 129 -0.95 7.06 13.11
N ARG A 130 -0.68 5.81 13.54
CA ARG A 130 0.69 5.29 13.68
C ARG A 130 1.26 4.75 12.38
N VAL A 131 0.44 4.08 11.56
CA VAL A 131 0.89 3.40 10.33
C VAL A 131 1.03 4.39 9.17
N ALA A 132 0.15 5.39 9.08
CA ALA A 132 0.19 6.40 8.03
C ALA A 132 1.55 7.10 7.87
N PRO A 133 2.19 7.65 8.93
CA PRO A 133 3.50 8.30 8.78
C PRO A 133 4.61 7.31 8.41
N LEU A 134 4.54 6.06 8.87
CA LEU A 134 5.51 5.03 8.50
C LEU A 134 5.43 4.71 7.00
N TYR A 135 4.21 4.55 6.48
CA TYR A 135 3.96 4.34 5.06
C TYR A 135 4.49 5.50 4.21
N GLU A 136 4.15 6.75 4.56
CA GLU A 136 4.58 7.93 3.82
C GLU A 136 6.11 8.07 3.77
N ASN A 137 6.80 7.79 4.88
CA ASN A 137 8.26 7.82 4.93
C ASN A 137 8.88 6.69 4.09
N GLN A 138 8.35 5.47 4.17
CA GLN A 138 8.82 4.36 3.34
C GLN A 138 8.60 4.62 1.85
N LYS A 139 7.43 5.17 1.47
CA LYS A 139 7.11 5.55 0.09
C LYS A 139 8.11 6.56 -0.45
N LYS A 140 8.41 7.62 0.31
CA LYS A 140 9.42 8.62 -0.06
C LYS A 140 10.79 7.99 -0.25
N ASN A 141 11.25 7.20 0.71
CA ASN A 141 12.57 6.56 0.66
C ASN A 141 12.70 5.59 -0.53
N ALA A 142 11.66 4.79 -0.82
CA ALA A 142 11.64 3.87 -1.95
C ALA A 142 11.76 4.61 -3.29
N LYS A 143 11.08 5.76 -3.42
CA LYS A 143 11.15 6.59 -4.63
C LYS A 143 12.50 7.29 -4.78
N ILE A 144 13.07 7.82 -3.70
CA ILE A 144 14.41 8.41 -3.72
C ILE A 144 15.44 7.36 -4.14
N ALA A 145 15.38 6.17 -3.54
CA ALA A 145 16.26 5.06 -3.90
C ALA A 145 16.12 4.65 -5.37
N ALA A 146 14.89 4.59 -5.91
CA ALA A 146 14.67 4.28 -7.31
C ALA A 146 15.17 5.36 -8.27
N ASN A 147 15.03 6.64 -7.92
CA ASN A 147 15.59 7.74 -8.71
C ASN A 147 17.11 7.71 -8.71
N LEU A 148 17.72 7.49 -7.54
CA LEU A 148 19.18 7.38 -7.40
C LEU A 148 19.72 6.19 -8.21
N ALA A 149 19.05 5.04 -8.13
CA ALA A 149 19.41 3.87 -8.92
C ALA A 149 19.32 4.17 -10.43
N GLY A 150 18.29 4.91 -10.87
CA GLY A 150 18.17 5.36 -12.26
C GLY A 150 19.32 6.27 -12.70
N MET A 151 19.74 7.21 -11.84
CA MET A 151 20.89 8.07 -12.12
C MET A 151 22.22 7.30 -12.18
N MET A 152 22.40 6.31 -11.32
CA MET A 152 23.64 5.51 -11.26
C MET A 152 23.76 4.49 -12.41
N ALA A 153 22.64 3.99 -12.94
CA ALA A 153 22.64 2.89 -13.91
C ALA A 153 22.88 3.31 -15.37
N ILE A 154 22.58 4.57 -15.76
CA ILE A 154 22.56 4.96 -17.18
C ILE A 154 23.89 5.59 -17.65
N THR A 155 24.71 6.17 -16.78
CA THR A 155 26.05 6.68 -17.15
C THR A 155 26.84 6.96 -15.87
N PRO A 156 28.18 6.79 -15.82
CA PRO A 156 29.02 7.46 -14.83
C PRO A 156 29.06 8.97 -15.15
N SER A 157 27.91 9.63 -15.10
CA SER A 157 27.77 11.08 -15.23
C SER A 157 27.42 11.63 -13.86
N GLY A 158 28.34 11.42 -12.91
CA GLY A 158 28.55 12.47 -11.94
C GLY A 158 28.96 13.70 -12.74
N VAL A 159 28.33 14.85 -12.50
CA VAL A 159 28.82 16.11 -13.07
C VAL A 159 30.30 16.17 -12.72
N PRO A 160 31.22 16.11 -13.71
CA PRO A 160 32.63 16.19 -13.40
C PRO A 160 32.82 17.50 -12.65
N SER A 161 33.28 17.39 -11.40
CA SER A 161 33.79 18.57 -10.71
C SER A 161 34.80 19.23 -11.65
N GLU A 162 34.81 20.56 -11.72
CA GLU A 162 35.80 21.34 -12.47
C GLU A 162 37.25 20.83 -12.25
N PHE A 163 37.50 20.24 -11.07
CA PHE A 163 38.74 19.55 -10.73
C PHE A 163 39.12 18.40 -11.68
N SER A 164 38.17 17.63 -12.21
CA SER A 164 38.47 16.55 -13.15
C SER A 164 38.79 17.06 -14.56
N LEU A 165 38.23 18.21 -14.95
CA LEU A 165 38.51 18.84 -16.24
C LEU A 165 39.89 19.51 -16.23
N VAL A 166 40.24 20.21 -15.16
CA VAL A 166 41.53 20.92 -15.04
C VAL A 166 42.70 19.92 -14.89
N HIS A 167 42.52 18.83 -14.16
CA HIS A 167 43.61 17.88 -13.89
C HIS A 167 43.73 16.76 -14.94
N GLY A 168 42.68 16.53 -15.75
CA GLY A 168 42.69 15.56 -16.86
C GLY A 168 43.32 16.09 -18.16
N LEU A 169 43.24 17.39 -18.44
CA LEU A 169 43.80 18.03 -19.64
C LEU A 169 45.25 18.54 -19.48
N GLY A 170 45.81 18.51 -18.26
CA GLY A 170 47.10 19.11 -17.94
C GLY A 170 48.32 18.19 -17.95
N ARG A 171 48.20 16.90 -18.28
CA ARG A 171 49.32 15.93 -18.24
C ARG A 171 49.58 15.24 -19.57
N THR A 172 50.00 16.01 -20.58
CA THR A 172 50.67 15.46 -21.77
C THR A 172 51.84 16.35 -22.19
N TRP A 173 52.81 16.56 -21.29
CA TRP A 173 54.15 17.05 -21.65
C TRP A 173 55.17 16.48 -20.65
N GLN A 174 55.71 15.30 -20.95
CA GLN A 174 57.05 14.83 -20.58
C GLN A 174 57.37 13.53 -21.33
#